data_AF-A0A4R4IPR3-F1
#
_entry.id   AF-A0A4R4IPR3-F1
#
_cell.length_a   1.000
_cell.length_b   1.000
_cell.length_c   1.000
_cell.angle_alpha   90.00
_cell.angle_beta   90.00
_cell.angle_gamma   90.00
#
_symmetry.space_group_name_H-M   'P 1'
#
loop_
_entity.id
_entity.type
_entity.pdbx_description
1 polymer ?
#
loop_
_entity_poly.entity_id
_entity_poly.type
_entity_poly.pdbx_seq_one_letter_code
_entity_poly.pdbx_strand_id
1 'polypeptide(L)'
;MNKFDLKTQNEISILVGFLSALDEEVISDKDYLLIKNKNVNNKNDLRSVSDIVLKPWFLEYIPANRDKVIQSINFIINEKVNLVDVVFSEVNFTFDYEIEDQSLFLTEIKGFLKEYVRGNE
;
A
#
# COMPACT_ATOMS: atom_id res chain seq x y z
N MET A 1 10.78 15.55 -18.33
CA MET A 1 9.88 15.08 -17.27
C MET A 1 8.62 15.94 -17.32
N ASN A 2 7.49 15.38 -17.74
CA ASN A 2 6.20 16.04 -17.46
C ASN A 2 6.05 15.98 -15.95
N LYS A 3 6.23 17.12 -15.29
CA LYS A 3 6.02 17.25 -13.86
C LYS A 3 4.53 17.01 -13.65
N PHE A 4 4.16 15.94 -12.96
CA PHE A 4 2.78 15.72 -12.53
C PHE A 4 2.25 16.99 -11.86
N ASP A 5 0.96 17.28 -11.98
CA ASP A 5 0.37 18.40 -11.25
C ASP A 5 0.45 18.15 -9.73
N LEU A 6 0.25 19.21 -8.93
CA LEU A 6 0.38 19.15 -7.47
C LEU A 6 -0.55 18.14 -6.82
N LYS A 7 -1.76 17.94 -7.35
CA LYS A 7 -2.71 16.97 -6.81
C LYS A 7 -2.18 15.56 -7.05
N THR A 8 -1.78 15.25 -8.28
CA THR A 8 -1.22 13.95 -8.64
C THR A 8 0.02 13.62 -7.80
N GLN A 9 0.93 14.59 -7.61
CA GLN A 9 2.11 14.41 -6.74
C GLN A 9 1.71 14.10 -5.29
N ASN A 10 0.72 14.82 -4.76
CA ASN A 10 0.24 14.60 -3.40
C ASN A 10 -0.37 13.20 -3.21
N GLU A 11 -1.18 12.72 -4.16
CA GLU A 11 -1.76 11.36 -4.09
C GLU A 11 -0.67 10.27 -4.17
N ILE A 12 0.35 10.46 -5.02
CA ILE A 12 1.52 9.58 -5.07
C ILE A 12 2.23 9.57 -3.71
N SER A 13 2.57 10.75 -3.16
CA SER A 13 3.29 10.85 -1.89
C SER A 13 2.52 10.24 -0.71
N ILE A 14 1.20 10.40 -0.66
CA ILE A 14 0.37 9.77 0.38
C ILE A 14 0.46 8.25 0.27
N LEU A 15 0.34 7.70 -0.94
CA LEU A 15 0.35 6.25 -1.12
C LEU A 15 1.75 5.65 -0.90
N VAL A 16 2.81 6.29 -1.41
CA VAL A 16 4.20 5.88 -1.16
C VAL A 16 4.49 5.90 0.35
N GLY A 17 4.14 6.98 1.05
CA GLY A 17 4.34 7.08 2.49
C GLY A 17 3.52 6.08 3.32
N PHE A 18 2.43 5.54 2.76
CA PHE A 18 1.69 4.44 3.39
C PHE A 18 2.35 3.09 3.12
N LEU A 19 2.73 2.83 1.86
CA LEU A 19 3.36 1.57 1.43
C LEU A 19 4.78 1.41 1.95
N SER A 20 5.43 2.51 2.37
CA SER A 20 6.75 2.46 2.99
C SER A 20 6.79 1.57 4.24
N ALA A 21 5.65 1.27 4.86
CA ALA A 21 5.58 0.26 5.93
C ALA A 21 6.10 -1.13 5.52
N LEU A 22 6.15 -1.42 4.22
CA LEU A 22 6.63 -2.68 3.62
C LEU A 22 8.02 -2.54 2.97
N ASP A 23 8.62 -1.35 3.05
CA ASP A 23 9.92 -1.03 2.47
C ASP A 23 11.06 -1.63 3.29
N GLU A 24 12.09 -2.13 2.62
CA GLU A 24 13.29 -2.75 3.23
C GLU A 24 13.99 -1.85 4.24
N GLU A 25 13.98 -0.55 4.02
CA GLU A 25 14.66 0.41 4.90
C GLU A 25 13.81 0.81 6.12
N VAL A 26 12.52 0.48 6.13
CA VAL A 26 11.54 0.97 7.11
C VAL A 26 10.94 -0.15 7.96
N ILE A 27 10.72 -1.33 7.37
CA ILE A 27 10.11 -2.46 8.08
C ILE A 27 11.00 -2.95 9.22
N SER A 28 10.40 -3.38 10.33
CA SER A 28 11.17 -3.98 11.43
C SER A 28 11.65 -5.39 11.06
N ASP A 29 12.83 -5.80 11.59
CA ASP A 29 13.35 -7.17 11.40
C ASP A 29 12.32 -8.24 11.77
N LYS A 30 11.55 -7.99 12.84
CA LYS A 30 10.51 -8.91 13.32
C LYS A 30 9.40 -9.07 12.28
N ASP A 31 8.88 -7.97 11.77
CA ASP A 31 7.77 -8.00 10.82
C ASP A 31 8.22 -8.52 9.46
N TYR A 32 9.43 -8.13 9.02
CA TYR A 32 10.08 -8.68 7.83
C TYR A 32 10.14 -10.21 7.85
N LEU A 33 10.63 -10.80 8.95
CA LEU A 33 10.70 -12.26 9.08
C LEU A 33 9.33 -12.96 9.01
N LEU A 34 8.24 -12.27 9.34
CA LEU A 34 6.88 -12.80 9.28
C LEU A 34 6.29 -12.74 7.86
N ILE A 35 6.75 -11.80 7.02
CA ILE A 35 6.11 -11.52 5.72
C ILE A 35 6.97 -11.88 4.50
N LYS A 36 8.30 -11.97 4.63
CA LYS A 36 9.20 -12.08 3.46
C LYS A 36 8.89 -13.24 2.52
N ASN A 37 8.48 -14.39 3.07
CA ASN A 37 8.18 -15.61 2.32
C ASN A 37 6.71 -15.73 1.88
N LYS A 38 5.90 -14.70 2.09
CA LYS A 38 4.50 -14.65 1.69
C LYS A 38 4.39 -14.35 0.21
N ASN A 39 3.59 -15.14 -0.51
CA ASN A 39 3.32 -14.85 -1.91
C ASN A 39 2.26 -13.76 -2.00
N VAL A 40 2.68 -12.52 -2.22
CA VAL A 40 1.79 -11.34 -2.30
C VAL A 40 0.84 -11.34 -3.51
N ASN A 41 1.06 -12.22 -4.48
CA ASN A 41 0.11 -12.46 -5.58
C ASN A 41 -1.05 -13.38 -5.14
N ASN A 42 -0.92 -14.07 -4.00
CA ASN A 42 -2.01 -14.80 -3.35
C ASN A 42 -2.76 -13.91 -2.36
N LYS A 43 -4.07 -13.77 -2.54
CA LYS A 43 -4.93 -12.92 -1.70
C LYS A 43 -4.85 -13.22 -0.20
N ASN A 44 -4.73 -14.49 0.22
CA ASN A 44 -4.69 -14.85 1.64
C ASN A 44 -3.35 -14.49 2.27
N ASP A 45 -2.26 -14.67 1.53
CA ASP A 45 -0.93 -14.25 1.96
C ASP A 45 -0.83 -12.73 1.99
N LEU A 46 -1.32 -12.03 0.96
CA LEU A 46 -1.41 -10.57 0.96
C LEU A 46 -2.27 -10.03 2.12
N ARG A 47 -3.38 -10.70 2.42
CA ARG A 47 -4.19 -10.38 3.61
C ARG A 47 -3.38 -10.56 4.89
N SER A 48 -2.60 -11.62 5.00
CA SER A 48 -1.75 -11.86 6.17
C SER A 48 -0.71 -10.76 6.33
N VAL A 49 -0.03 -10.35 5.24
CA VAL A 49 0.89 -9.21 5.23
C VAL A 49 0.18 -7.94 5.69
N SER A 50 -1.01 -7.69 5.16
CA SER A 50 -1.81 -6.52 5.53
C SER A 50 -2.20 -6.54 7.01
N ASP A 51 -2.66 -7.67 7.55
CA ASP A 51 -3.04 -7.79 8.96
C ASP A 51 -1.85 -7.64 9.92
N ILE A 52 -0.65 -8.09 9.51
CA ILE A 52 0.56 -8.04 10.33
C ILE A 52 1.19 -6.64 10.32
N VAL A 53 1.29 -6.00 9.15
CA VAL A 53 2.09 -4.77 8.98
C VAL A 53 1.21 -3.56 8.68
N LEU A 54 0.43 -3.63 7.61
CA LEU A 54 -0.32 -2.46 7.13
C LEU A 54 -1.43 -2.06 8.09
N LYS A 55 -2.10 -3.01 8.73
CA LYS A 55 -3.22 -2.75 9.63
C LYS A 55 -2.78 -1.99 10.88
N PRO A 56 -1.77 -2.43 11.67
CA PRO A 56 -1.28 -1.63 12.79
C PRO A 56 -0.91 -0.21 12.37
N TRP A 57 -0.13 -0.07 11.29
CA TRP A 57 0.30 1.23 10.78
C TRP A 57 -0.87 2.12 10.35
N PHE A 58 -1.83 1.56 9.62
CA PHE A 58 -3.02 2.27 9.15
C PHE A 58 -3.91 2.72 10.31
N LEU A 59 -4.00 1.93 11.37
CA LEU A 59 -4.82 2.25 12.54
C LEU A 59 -4.16 3.26 13.48
N GLU A 60 -2.88 3.56 13.35
CA GLU A 60 -2.25 4.71 14.04
C GLU A 60 -2.70 6.04 13.44
N TYR A 61 -3.15 6.06 12.19
CA TYR A 61 -3.61 7.29 11.54
C TYR A 61 -4.95 7.74 12.13
N ILE A 62 -5.13 9.05 12.24
CA ILE A 62 -6.45 9.64 12.51
C ILE A 62 -7.43 9.28 11.37
N PRO A 63 -8.74 9.19 11.63
CA PRO A 63 -9.73 8.78 10.62
C PRO A 63 -9.64 9.54 9.30
N ALA A 64 -9.46 10.87 9.34
CA ALA A 64 -9.32 11.69 8.14
C ALA A 64 -8.10 11.32 7.27
N ASN A 65 -7.01 10.83 7.87
CA ASN A 65 -5.84 10.38 7.13
C ASN A 65 -6.00 8.96 6.60
N ARG A 66 -6.76 8.10 7.29
CA ARG A 66 -7.16 6.78 6.78
C ARG A 66 -7.98 6.91 5.50
N ASP A 67 -8.93 7.83 5.49
CA ASP A 67 -9.75 8.13 4.31
C ASP A 67 -8.89 8.62 3.13
N LYS A 68 -7.90 9.48 3.41
CA LYS A 68 -6.96 9.95 2.38
C LYS A 68 -6.20 8.80 1.73
N VAL A 69 -5.64 7.86 2.50
CA VAL A 69 -4.94 6.68 1.94
C VAL A 69 -5.87 5.89 0.99
N ILE A 70 -7.11 5.61 1.42
CA ILE A 70 -8.08 4.89 0.59
C ILE A 70 -8.44 5.68 -0.69
N GLN A 71 -8.57 7.00 -0.57
CA GLN A 71 -8.82 7.89 -1.72
C GLN A 71 -7.64 7.92 -2.68
N SER A 72 -6.41 8.00 -2.17
CA SER A 72 -5.19 7.97 -2.98
C SER A 72 -5.07 6.65 -3.75
N ILE A 73 -5.36 5.50 -3.12
CA ILE A 73 -5.39 4.22 -3.85
C ILE A 73 -6.43 4.26 -4.99
N ASN A 74 -7.63 4.79 -4.74
CA ASN A 74 -8.63 4.91 -5.82
C ASN A 74 -8.18 5.87 -6.92
N PHE A 75 -7.51 6.96 -6.59
CA PHE A 75 -7.01 7.91 -7.58
C PHE A 75 -5.95 7.23 -8.46
N ILE A 76 -4.95 6.60 -7.85
CA ILE A 76 -3.83 5.98 -8.55
C ILE A 76 -4.27 4.85 -9.49
N ILE A 77 -5.22 4.01 -9.08
CA ILE A 77 -5.69 2.88 -9.91
C ILE A 77 -6.58 3.34 -11.09
N ASN A 78 -7.34 4.44 -10.93
CA ASN A 78 -8.33 4.85 -11.92
C ASN A 78 -7.80 5.87 -12.95
N GLU A 79 -6.60 6.40 -12.77
CA GLU A 79 -6.03 7.37 -13.70
C GLU A 79 -5.58 6.72 -15.01
N LYS A 80 -5.65 7.49 -16.10
CA LYS A 80 -5.28 7.00 -17.45
C LYS A 80 -3.76 6.93 -17.66
N VAL A 81 -3.01 7.67 -16.85
CA VAL A 81 -1.55 7.61 -16.84
C VAL A 81 -1.14 6.48 -15.89
N ASN A 82 -0.08 5.74 -16.22
CA ASN A 82 0.38 4.64 -15.39
C ASN A 82 1.06 5.15 -14.10
N LEU A 83 0.25 5.64 -13.15
CA LEU A 83 0.71 6.13 -11.85
C LEU A 83 1.06 4.99 -10.89
N VAL A 84 0.54 3.78 -11.15
CA VAL A 84 0.84 2.58 -10.37
C VAL A 84 2.33 2.27 -10.46
N ASP A 85 2.89 2.21 -11.67
CA ASP A 85 4.33 2.00 -11.87
C ASP A 85 5.18 3.03 -11.11
N VAL A 86 4.75 4.30 -11.11
CA VAL A 86 5.47 5.38 -10.43
C VAL A 86 5.51 5.12 -8.92
N VAL A 87 4.36 4.82 -8.31
CA VAL A 87 4.29 4.51 -6.87
C VAL A 87 5.18 3.31 -6.52
N PHE A 88 5.16 2.26 -7.33
CA PHE A 88 5.93 1.04 -7.06
C PHE A 88 7.42 1.21 -7.30
N SER A 89 7.83 2.15 -8.18
CA SER A 89 9.24 2.49 -8.36
C SER A 89 9.86 3.26 -7.19
N GLU A 90 9.03 3.83 -6.31
CA GLU A 90 9.43 4.65 -5.17
C GLU A 90 9.43 3.86 -3.84
N VAL A 91 9.09 2.56 -3.87
CA VAL A 91 9.06 1.68 -2.69
C VAL A 91 9.86 0.42 -2.96
N ASN A 92 10.87 0.15 -2.14
CA ASN A 92 11.70 -1.05 -2.24
C ASN A 92 11.10 -2.19 -1.40
N PHE A 93 10.16 -2.94 -1.98
CA PHE A 93 9.43 -3.98 -1.26
C PHE A 93 10.31 -5.15 -0.83
N THR A 94 10.05 -5.67 0.37
CA THR A 94 10.81 -6.77 1.02
C THR A 94 10.37 -8.20 0.68
N PHE A 95 9.52 -8.39 -0.32
CA PHE A 95 8.94 -9.69 -0.63
C PHE A 95 9.92 -10.57 -1.43
N ASP A 96 9.98 -11.86 -1.10
CA ASP A 96 10.73 -12.85 -1.90
C ASP A 96 10.07 -13.08 -3.29
N TYR A 97 8.79 -12.72 -3.43
CA TYR A 97 8.02 -12.82 -4.67
C TYR A 97 7.79 -11.43 -5.26
N GLU A 98 8.06 -11.28 -6.56
CA GLU A 98 7.69 -10.08 -7.31
C GLU A 98 6.17 -9.87 -7.32
N ILE A 99 5.75 -8.60 -7.36
CA ILE A 99 4.34 -8.24 -7.47
C ILE A 99 3.97 -8.28 -8.96
N GLU A 100 3.21 -9.29 -9.37
CA GLU A 100 2.87 -9.56 -10.78
C GLU A 100 1.86 -8.55 -11.34
N ASP A 101 0.86 -8.19 -10.53
CA ASP A 101 -0.17 -7.20 -10.88
C ASP A 101 -0.29 -6.16 -9.77
N GLN A 102 0.40 -5.04 -9.97
CA GLN A 102 0.46 -3.92 -9.03
C GLN A 102 -0.92 -3.25 -8.82
N SER A 103 -1.77 -3.23 -9.86
CA SER A 103 -3.12 -2.65 -9.75
C SER A 103 -4.04 -3.54 -8.94
N LEU A 104 -3.96 -4.85 -9.14
CA LEU A 104 -4.68 -5.83 -8.35
C LEU A 104 -4.21 -5.83 -6.90
N PHE A 105 -2.89 -5.78 -6.66
CA PHE A 105 -2.30 -5.64 -5.33
C PHE A 105 -2.92 -4.46 -4.58
N LEU A 106 -2.91 -3.25 -5.17
CA LEU A 106 -3.50 -2.07 -4.55
C LEU A 106 -5.02 -2.19 -4.36
N THR A 107 -5.71 -2.82 -5.30
CA THR A 107 -7.16 -3.05 -5.21
C THR A 107 -7.50 -3.93 -4.01
N GLU A 108 -6.75 -5.00 -3.78
CA GLU A 108 -6.92 -5.91 -2.65
C GLU A 108 -6.57 -5.23 -1.33
N ILE A 109 -5.43 -4.53 -1.25
CA ILE A 109 -5.05 -3.73 -0.08
C ILE A 109 -6.17 -2.75 0.29
N LYS A 110 -6.69 -1.99 -0.67
CA LYS A 110 -7.82 -1.07 -0.44
C LYS A 110 -9.05 -1.79 0.13
N GLY A 111 -9.34 -2.99 -0.34
CA GLY A 111 -10.41 -3.83 0.20
C GLY A 111 -10.21 -4.09 1.70
N PHE A 112 -9.02 -4.54 2.07
CA PHE A 112 -8.67 -4.80 3.47
C PHE A 112 -8.72 -3.54 4.33
N LEU A 113 -8.20 -2.40 3.85
CA LEU A 113 -8.25 -1.13 4.59
C LEU A 113 -9.69 -0.71 4.91
N LYS A 114 -10.61 -0.86 3.94
CA LYS A 114 -12.03 -0.57 4.15
C LYS A 114 -12.67 -1.48 5.19
N GLU A 115 -12.28 -2.76 5.23
CA GLU A 115 -12.73 -3.68 6.28
C GLU A 115 -12.19 -3.28 7.66
N TYR A 116 -10.93 -2.83 7.75
CA TYR A 116 -10.35 -2.36 9.01
C TYR A 116 -11.05 -1.13 9.56
N VAL A 117 -11.49 -0.20 8.70
CA VAL A 117 -12.30 0.95 9.15
C VAL A 117 -13.61 0.47 9.77
N ARG A 118 -14.36 -0.40 9.07
CA ARG A 118 -15.66 -0.92 9.54
C ARG A 118 -15.57 -1.76 10.82
N GLY A 119 -14.46 -2.47 11.02
CA GLY A 119 -14.25 -3.30 12.21
C GLY A 119 -13.74 -2.54 13.43
N ASN A 120 -13.46 -1.24 13.32
CA ASN A 120 -13.01 -0.37 14.42
C ASN A 120 -14.05 0.70 14.81
N GLU A 121 -15.27 0.63 14.25
CA GLU A 121 -16.45 1.40 14.70
C GLU A 121 -17.24 0.61 15.75
#